data_AF-A0A6P0TNL4-F1
#
_entry.id   AF-A0A6P0TNL4-F1
#
_cell.length_a   1.000
_cell.length_b   1.000
_cell.length_c   1.000
_cell.angle_alpha   90.00
_cell.angle_beta   90.00
_cell.angle_gamma   90.00
#
_symmetry.space_group_name_H-M   'P 1'
#
loop_
_entity.id
_entity.type
_entity.pdbx_description
1 polymer ?
#
loop_
_entity_poly.entity_id
_entity_poly.type
_entity_poly.pdbx_seq_one_letter_code
_entity_poly.pdbx_strand_id
1 'polypeptide(L)'
;MEHSHSDSHEHHHGHVHSQESLKRIVNRLSRIEGHIRGIKTMVQDGRPCPDVLVQVAAIRGALDRVARLILDEHLDECVGRAAQEGNIEEELRALKTALDRFLP
;
A
#
# COMPACT_ATOMS: atom_id res chain seq x y z
N MET A 1 -35.35 21.84 -18.23
CA MET A 1 -35.29 20.37 -18.38
C MET A 1 -34.06 20.08 -19.21
N GLU A 2 -33.03 19.37 -18.80
CA GLU A 2 -32.68 18.64 -17.58
C GLU A 2 -31.15 18.55 -17.60
N HIS A 3 -30.51 18.82 -16.47
CA HIS A 3 -29.10 18.47 -16.27
C HIS A 3 -29.06 16.97 -15.96
N SER A 4 -28.31 16.17 -16.70
CA SER A 4 -28.11 14.75 -16.35
C SER A 4 -26.63 14.38 -16.34
N HIS A 5 -26.09 14.44 -15.12
CA HIS A 5 -25.16 13.51 -14.48
C HIS A 5 -23.89 13.11 -15.25
N SER A 6 -22.80 13.76 -14.82
CA SER A 6 -21.43 13.23 -14.83
C SER A 6 -21.41 11.91 -14.05
N ASP A 7 -21.42 10.78 -14.77
CA ASP A 7 -21.18 9.47 -14.19
C ASP A 7 -19.67 9.33 -13.91
N SER A 8 -19.26 9.72 -12.70
CA SER A 8 -17.95 9.41 -12.15
C SER A 8 -17.96 7.93 -11.74
N HIS A 9 -17.75 7.04 -12.70
CA HIS A 9 -17.46 5.64 -12.41
C HIS A 9 -16.15 5.56 -11.61
N GLU A 10 -16.26 5.42 -10.29
CA GLU A 10 -15.16 4.95 -9.45
C GLU A 10 -14.90 3.47 -9.78
N HIS A 11 -14.05 3.23 -10.78
CA HIS A 11 -13.56 1.89 -11.09
C HIS A 11 -12.73 1.37 -9.90
N HIS A 12 -13.39 0.61 -9.02
CA HIS A 12 -12.74 -0.19 -7.99
C HIS A 12 -12.03 -1.36 -8.67
N HIS A 13 -10.83 -1.11 -9.19
CA HIS A 13 -9.98 -2.17 -9.72
C HIS A 13 -9.58 -3.11 -8.58
N GLY A 14 -10.00 -4.37 -8.65
CA GLY A 14 -9.60 -5.40 -7.70
C GLY A 14 -8.10 -5.62 -7.79
N HIS A 15 -7.40 -5.47 -6.67
CA HIS A 15 -5.96 -5.70 -6.60
C HIS A 15 -5.66 -7.18 -6.84
N VAL A 16 -4.99 -7.54 -7.94
CA VAL A 16 -4.68 -8.95 -8.28
C VAL A 16 -3.20 -9.23 -8.03
N HIS A 17 -2.84 -9.41 -6.77
CA HIS A 17 -1.52 -9.93 -6.44
C HIS A 17 -1.36 -11.35 -7.02
N SER A 18 -0.21 -11.63 -7.64
CA SER A 18 0.18 -13.01 -7.90
C SER A 18 0.22 -13.80 -6.59
N GLN A 19 -0.01 -15.11 -6.63
CA GLN A 19 0.04 -15.95 -5.42
C GLN A 19 1.38 -15.84 -4.68
N GLU A 20 2.48 -15.64 -5.41
CA GLU A 20 3.79 -15.40 -4.84
C GLU A 20 3.87 -14.02 -4.15
N SER A 21 3.42 -12.96 -4.81
CA SER A 21 3.36 -11.61 -4.23
C SER A 21 2.53 -11.61 -2.95
N LEU A 22 1.31 -12.15 -3.00
CA LEU A 22 0.39 -12.19 -1.88
C LEU A 22 1.07 -12.84 -0.67
N LYS A 23 1.71 -14.00 -0.88
CA LYS A 23 2.47 -14.68 0.18
C LYS A 23 3.62 -13.83 0.71
N ARG A 24 4.35 -13.11 -0.15
CA ARG A 24 5.44 -12.21 0.26
C ARG A 24 4.92 -11.03 1.10
N ILE A 25 3.81 -10.40 0.70
CA ILE A 25 3.17 -9.29 1.42
C ILE A 25 2.69 -9.76 2.79
N VAL A 26 1.91 -10.84 2.83
CA VAL A 26 1.38 -11.42 4.08
C VAL A 26 2.52 -11.74 5.04
N ASN A 27 3.58 -12.40 4.56
CA ASN A 27 4.74 -12.71 5.41
C ASN A 27 5.45 -11.47 5.96
N ARG A 28 5.46 -10.34 5.24
CA ARG A 28 6.05 -9.09 5.74
C ARG A 28 5.14 -8.44 6.78
N LEU A 29 3.83 -8.42 6.52
CA LEU A 29 2.83 -7.92 7.46
C LEU A 29 2.83 -8.72 8.77
N SER A 30 2.91 -10.05 8.73
CA SER A 30 3.00 -10.88 9.94
C SER A 30 4.25 -10.60 10.77
N ARG A 31 5.39 -10.28 10.13
CA ARG A 31 6.61 -9.86 10.86
C ARG A 31 6.43 -8.49 11.51
N ILE A 32 5.81 -7.55 10.81
CA ILE A 32 5.48 -6.22 11.34
C ILE A 32 4.56 -6.37 12.56
N GLU A 33 3.54 -7.21 12.48
CA GLU A 33 2.64 -7.51 13.59
C GLU A 33 3.41 -8.03 14.82
N GLY A 34 4.35 -8.97 14.60
CA GLY A 34 5.26 -9.46 15.65
C GLY A 34 6.09 -8.34 16.29
N HIS A 35 6.64 -7.42 15.49
CA HIS A 35 7.36 -6.26 16.02
C HIS A 35 6.46 -5.32 16.84
N ILE A 36 5.22 -5.07 16.39
CA ILE A 36 4.26 -4.24 17.14
C ILE A 36 3.99 -4.86 18.52
N ARG A 37 3.80 -6.18 18.57
CA ARG A 37 3.64 -6.91 19.84
C ARG A 37 4.88 -6.75 20.73
N GLY A 38 6.09 -6.84 20.15
CA GLY A 38 7.34 -6.62 20.87
C GLY A 38 7.45 -5.21 21.46
N ILE A 39 7.09 -4.18 20.71
CA ILE A 39 7.06 -2.79 21.21
C ILE A 39 6.07 -2.64 22.35
N LYS A 40 4.87 -3.24 22.23
CA LYS A 40 3.87 -3.24 23.30
C LYS A 40 4.47 -3.79 24.59
N THR A 41 5.18 -4.93 24.52
CA THR A 41 5.88 -5.51 25.67
C THR A 41 6.96 -4.57 26.22
N MET A 42 7.79 -3.96 25.37
CA MET A 42 8.81 -3.01 25.81
C MET A 42 8.22 -1.84 26.61
N VAL A 43 7.07 -1.31 26.20
CA VAL A 43 6.36 -0.24 26.91
C VAL A 43 5.82 -0.75 28.26
N GLN A 44 5.23 -1.94 28.29
CA GLN A 44 4.73 -2.56 29.52
C GLN A 44 5.84 -2.83 30.54
N ASP A 45 7.03 -3.20 30.06
CA ASP A 45 8.21 -3.47 30.87
C ASP A 45 8.97 -2.19 31.30
N GLY A 46 8.50 -1.00 30.90
CA GLY A 46 9.13 0.27 31.25
C GLY A 46 10.51 0.46 30.62
N ARG A 47 10.76 -0.09 29.42
CA ARG A 47 12.02 0.09 28.69
C ARG A 47 12.29 1.57 28.39
N PRO A 48 13.58 1.98 28.26
CA PRO A 48 13.92 3.36 27.94
C PRO A 48 13.25 3.85 26.65
N CYS A 49 12.72 5.08 26.68
CA CYS A 49 12.05 5.68 25.52
C CYS A 49 12.89 5.66 24.22
N PRO A 50 14.22 5.93 24.25
CA PRO A 50 15.04 5.84 23.03
C PRO A 50 15.01 4.45 22.38
N ASP A 51 15.05 3.37 23.15
CA ASP A 51 15.00 2.00 22.64
C ASP A 51 13.66 1.72 21.95
N VAL A 52 12.56 2.17 22.58
CA VAL A 52 11.20 2.04 22.02
C VAL A 52 11.10 2.81 20.71
N LEU A 53 11.61 4.04 20.65
CA LEU A 53 11.59 4.87 19.44
C LEU A 53 12.39 4.26 18.28
N VAL A 54 13.52 3.61 18.57
CA VAL A 54 14.28 2.86 17.55
C VAL A 54 13.45 1.73 16.95
N GLN A 55 12.70 0.99 17.77
CA GLN A 55 11.82 -0.07 17.26
C GLN A 55 10.64 0.49 16.46
N VAL A 56 10.05 1.60 16.90
CA VAL A 56 8.99 2.28 16.13
C VAL A 56 9.51 2.70 14.76
N ALA A 57 10.71 3.28 14.68
CA ALA A 57 11.34 3.65 13.41
C ALA A 57 11.59 2.43 12.51
N ALA A 58 12.01 1.30 13.09
CA ALA A 58 12.19 0.05 12.34
C ALA A 58 10.87 -0.46 11.73
N ILE A 59 9.76 -0.37 12.47
CA ILE A 59 8.43 -0.73 11.96
C ILE A 59 7.99 0.21 10.85
N ARG A 60 8.17 1.53 11.02
CA ARG A 60 7.86 2.51 9.97
C ARG A 60 8.58 2.17 8.68
N GLY A 61 9.90 1.95 8.72
CA GLY A 61 10.66 1.55 7.53
C GLY A 61 10.23 0.19 6.96
N ALA A 62 9.74 -0.74 7.79
CA ALA A 62 9.18 -2.01 7.31
C ALA A 62 7.84 -1.82 6.59
N LEU A 63 6.96 -0.96 7.11
CA LEU A 63 5.70 -0.57 6.49
C LEU A 63 5.95 0.14 5.15
N ASP A 64 6.89 1.09 5.10
CA ASP A 64 7.25 1.81 3.87
C ASP A 64 7.67 0.83 2.76
N ARG A 65 8.43 -0.22 3.11
CA ARG A 65 8.84 -1.28 2.17
C ARG A 65 7.69 -2.16 1.69
N VAL A 66 6.68 -2.40 2.53
CA VAL A 66 5.49 -3.16 2.11
C VAL A 66 4.63 -2.31 1.20
N ALA A 67 4.39 -1.06 1.61
CA ALA A 67 3.58 -0.12 0.84
C ALA A 67 4.21 0.15 -0.54
N ARG A 68 5.54 0.27 -0.62
CA ARG A 68 6.26 0.38 -1.89
C ARG A 68 6.07 -0.83 -2.80
N LEU A 69 6.13 -2.04 -2.25
CA LEU A 69 5.95 -3.27 -3.04
C LEU A 69 4.53 -3.36 -3.61
N ILE A 70 3.52 -2.99 -2.82
CA ILE A 70 2.13 -2.91 -3.27
C ILE A 70 1.98 -1.87 -4.39
N LEU A 71 2.60 -0.70 -4.23
CA LEU A 71 2.59 0.34 -5.25
C LEU A 71 3.25 -0.14 -6.54
N ASP A 72 4.46 -0.71 -6.47
CA ASP A 72 5.19 -1.22 -7.65
C ASP A 72 4.33 -2.23 -8.44
N GLU A 73 3.64 -3.14 -7.75
CA GLU A 73 2.75 -4.10 -8.42
C GLU A 73 1.53 -3.44 -9.06
N HIS A 74 0.95 -2.43 -8.41
CA HIS A 74 -0.13 -1.64 -8.99
C HIS A 74 0.32 -0.89 -10.26
N LEU A 75 1.56 -0.35 -10.26
CA LEU A 75 2.16 0.31 -11.42
C LEU A 75 2.28 -0.65 -12.60
N ASP A 76 2.86 -1.82 -12.37
CA ASP A 76 3.10 -2.82 -13.42
C ASP A 76 1.77 -3.26 -14.07
N GLU A 77 0.73 -3.43 -13.26
CA GLU A 77 -0.62 -3.77 -13.75
C GLU A 77 -1.26 -2.62 -14.55
N CYS A 78 -1.25 -1.40 -14.03
CA CYS A 78 -1.84 -0.23 -14.71
C CYS A 78 -1.17 0.03 -16.07
N VAL A 79 0.16 -0.02 -16.11
CA VAL A 79 0.93 0.16 -17.34
C VAL A 79 0.69 -1.00 -18.31
N GLY A 80 0.66 -2.24 -17.80
CA GLY A 80 0.38 -3.43 -18.60
C GLY A 80 -0.99 -3.37 -19.29
N ARG A 81 -2.05 -2.99 -18.56
CA ARG A 81 -3.39 -2.83 -19.12
C ARG A 81 -3.49 -1.65 -20.08
N ALA A 82 -2.91 -0.51 -19.75
CA ALA A 82 -2.87 0.66 -20.64
C ALA A 82 -2.25 0.31 -22.00
N ALA A 83 -1.20 -0.52 -22.01
CA ALA A 83 -0.54 -0.98 -23.23
C ALA A 83 -1.38 -1.98 -24.04
N GLN A 84 -2.22 -2.80 -23.39
CA GLN A 84 -3.05 -3.82 -24.04
C GLN A 84 -4.38 -3.26 -24.55
N GLU A 85 -5.05 -2.43 -23.75
CA GLU A 85 -6.43 -1.99 -23.98
C GLU A 85 -6.50 -0.59 -24.61
N GLY A 86 -5.39 0.16 -24.62
CA GLY A 86 -5.34 1.52 -25.18
C GLY A 86 -5.94 2.60 -24.27
N ASN A 87 -6.39 2.25 -23.06
CA ASN A 87 -7.05 3.14 -22.10
C ASN A 87 -6.05 3.93 -21.24
N ILE A 88 -5.04 4.54 -21.87
CA ILE A 88 -3.90 5.18 -21.19
C ILE A 88 -4.34 6.28 -20.21
N GLU A 89 -5.33 7.09 -20.59
CA GLU A 89 -5.78 8.22 -19.79
C GLU A 89 -6.49 7.80 -18.49
N GLU A 90 -7.21 6.68 -18.52
CA GLU A 90 -7.90 6.11 -17.37
C GLU A 90 -6.90 5.50 -16.38
N GLU A 91 -5.98 4.66 -16.87
CA GLU A 91 -4.94 4.03 -16.03
C GLU A 91 -3.99 5.08 -15.43
N LEU A 92 -3.68 6.17 -16.16
CA LEU A 92 -2.90 7.27 -15.62
C LEU A 92 -3.63 8.02 -14.49
N ARG A 93 -4.96 8.13 -14.55
CA ARG A 93 -5.78 8.73 -13.49
C ARG A 93 -5.81 7.85 -12.25
N ALA A 94 -5.98 6.54 -12.43
CA ALA A 94 -5.93 5.57 -11.34
C ALA A 94 -4.57 5.61 -10.63
N LEU A 95 -3.49 5.64 -11.41
CA LEU A 95 -2.14 5.81 -10.91
C LEU A 95 -1.96 7.07 -10.06
N LYS A 96 -2.36 8.24 -10.57
CA LYS A 96 -2.25 9.51 -9.81
C LYS A 96 -2.99 9.43 -8.47
N THR A 97 -4.19 8.85 -8.48
CA THR A 97 -4.98 8.65 -7.26
C THR A 97 -4.27 7.75 -6.24
N ALA A 98 -3.61 6.68 -6.69
CA ALA A 98 -2.84 5.81 -5.82
C ALA A 98 -1.61 6.52 -5.23
N LEU A 99 -0.91 7.33 -6.04
CA LEU A 99 0.25 8.12 -5.59
C LEU A 99 -0.15 9.18 -4.57
N ASP A 100 -1.25 9.89 -4.77
CA ASP A 100 -1.76 10.91 -3.83
C ASP A 100 -2.12 10.32 -2.46
N ARG A 101 -2.50 9.04 -2.40
CA ARG A 101 -2.78 8.33 -1.15
C ARG A 101 -1.52 7.79 -0.48
N PHE A 102 -0.47 7.52 -1.26
CA PHE A 102 0.77 6.92 -0.80
C PHE A 102 1.79 7.97 -0.33
N LEU A 103 1.86 9.11 -1.01
CA LEU A 103 2.73 10.22 -0.67
C LEU A 103 1.92 11.24 0.16
N PRO A 104 2.21 11.40 1.46
CA PRO A 104 1.59 12.43 2.28
C PRO A 104 2.06 13.85 1.91
#